data_AF-A0A968IGE7-F1
#
_entry.id   AF-A0A968IGE7-F1
#
_cell.length_a   1.000
_cell.length_b   1.000
_cell.length_c   1.000
_cell.angle_alpha   90.00
_cell.angle_beta   90.00
_cell.angle_gamma   90.00
#
_symmetry.space_group_name_H-M   'P 1'
#
loop_
_entity.id
_entity.type
_entity.pdbx_description
1 polymer ?
#
loop_
_entity_poly.entity_id
_entity_poly.type
_entity_poly.pdbx_seq_one_letter_code
_entity_poly.pdbx_strand_id
1 'polypeptide(L)' 'MNNGKVRIYELSKELNLENKDILDICERLNIAVKSHSSTIAESEAERIKA' A
#
# COMPACT_ATOMS: atom_id res chain seq x y z
N MET A 1 -15.89 -12.18 -1.26
CA MET A 1 -14.65 -12.23 -2.08
C MET A 1 -14.05 -10.84 -2.01
N ASN A 2 -13.11 -10.61 -1.09
CA ASN A 2 -12.41 -9.34 -1.03
C ASN A 2 -11.61 -9.27 -2.33
N ASN A 3 -11.99 -8.37 -3.24
CA ASN A 3 -11.22 -8.09 -4.44
C ASN A 3 -9.78 -7.86 -3.98
N GLY A 4 -8.83 -8.76 -4.30
CA GLY A 4 -7.46 -8.84 -3.76
C GLY A 4 -6.64 -7.57 -3.99
N LYS A 5 -7.06 -6.51 -3.31
CA LYS A 5 -6.72 -5.12 -3.52
C LYS A 5 -6.86 -4.42 -2.18
N VAL A 6 -5.83 -3.71 -1.79
CA VAL A 6 -5.71 -3.06 -0.48
C VAL A 6 -5.55 -1.56 -0.71
N ARG A 7 -6.26 -0.73 0.06
CA ARG A 7 -6.06 0.73 0.01
C ARG A 7 -4.86 1.11 0.87
N ILE A 8 -4.04 2.05 0.41
CA ILE A 8 -2.83 2.48 1.12
C ILE A 8 -3.12 2.93 2.55
N TYR A 9 -4.18 3.69 2.78
CA TYR A 9 -4.56 4.12 4.14
C TYR A 9 -4.94 2.95 5.07
N GLU A 10 -5.47 1.85 4.53
CA GLU A 10 -5.80 0.67 5.33
C GLU A 10 -4.51 -0.09 5.67
N LEU A 11 -3.63 -0.23 4.68
CA LEU A 11 -2.32 -0.84 4.86
C LEU A 11 -1.45 -0.07 5.87
N SER A 12 -1.46 1.26 5.79
CA SER A 12 -0.70 2.11 6.73
C SER A 12 -1.21 1.94 8.16
N LYS A 13 -2.53 1.84 8.35
CA LYS A 13 -3.14 1.57 9.66
C LYS A 13 -2.80 0.18 10.18
N GLU A 14 -2.83 -0.83 9.32
CA GLU A 14 -2.49 -2.21 9.67
C GLU A 14 -1.03 -2.33 10.12
N LEU A 15 -0.13 -1.66 9.40
CA LEU A 15 1.31 -1.65 9.69
C LEU A 15 1.72 -0.64 10.77
N ASN A 16 0.77 0.18 11.25
CA ASN A 16 1.04 1.31 12.15
C ASN A 16 2.15 2.24 11.63
N LEU A 17 2.13 2.48 10.31
CA LEU A 17 3.05 3.37 9.59
C LEU A 17 2.31 4.62 9.10
N GLU A 18 3.05 5.68 8.81
CA GLU A 18 2.46 6.84 8.17
C GLU A 18 2.12 6.53 6.70
N ASN A 19 1.06 7.17 6.20
CA ASN A 19 0.69 7.10 4.79
C ASN A 19 1.86 7.47 3.86
N LYS A 20 2.70 8.42 4.28
CA LYS A 20 3.87 8.85 3.53
C LYS A 20 4.90 7.74 3.41
N ASP A 21 5.18 7.01 4.48
CA ASP A 21 6.12 5.89 4.46
C ASP A 21 5.66 4.82 3.45
N ILE A 22 4.37 4.49 3.43
CA ILE A 22 3.83 3.54 2.47
C ILE A 22 3.94 4.05 1.02
N LEU A 23 3.71 5.35 0.79
CA LEU A 23 3.88 5.95 -0.54
C LEU A 23 5.34 5.90 -1.00
N ASP A 24 6.28 6.21 -0.11
CA ASP A 24 7.72 6.14 -0.39
C ASP A 24 8.15 4.69 -0.69
N ILE A 25 7.61 3.70 0.03
CA ILE A 25 7.85 2.28 -0.27
C ILE A 25 7.25 1.90 -1.63
N CYS A 26 6.02 2.36 -1.93
CA CYS A 26 5.40 2.13 -3.23
C CYS A 26 6.28 2.67 -4.37
N GLU A 27 6.84 3.87 -4.22
CA GLU A 27 7.73 4.47 -5.21
C GLU A 27 9.01 3.64 -5.39
N ARG A 28 9.64 3.19 -4.29
CA ARG A 28 10.82 2.31 -4.34
C ARG A 28 10.57 0.96 -5.00
N LEU A 29 9.37 0.40 -4.81
CA LEU A 29 8.95 -0.86 -5.42
C LEU A 29 8.40 -0.69 -6.84
N ASN A 30 8.43 0.54 -7.37
CA ASN A 30 7.92 0.93 -8.68
C ASN A 30 6.41 0.64 -8.85
N ILE A 31 5.65 0.80 -7.76
CA ILE A 31 4.20 0.63 -7.70
C ILE A 31 3.55 1.99 -7.98
N ALA A 32 2.80 2.09 -9.08
CA ALA A 32 2.18 3.34 -9.51
C ALA A 32 0.97 3.71 -8.62
N VAL A 33 1.17 4.66 -7.71
CA VAL A 33 0.14 5.16 -6.78
C VAL A 33 0.12 6.69 -6.77
N LYS A 34 -1.04 7.29 -6.50
CA LYS A 34 -1.21 8.76 -6.56
C LYS A 34 -1.34 9.42 -5.19
N SER A 35 -1.87 8.70 -4.21
CA SER A 35 -2.17 9.19 -2.86
C SER A 35 -2.53 8.04 -1.93
N HIS A 36 -2.66 8.30 -0.63
CA HIS A 36 -3.08 7.33 0.38
C HIS A 36 -4.48 6.70 0.14
N SER A 37 -5.30 7.32 -0.71
CA SER A 37 -6.60 6.76 -1.12
C SER A 37 -6.49 5.75 -2.27
N SER A 38 -5.29 5.64 -2.88
CA SER A 38 -5.01 4.70 -3.97
C SER A 38 -5.11 3.26 -3.49
N THR A 39 -5.48 2.38 -4.39
CA THR A 39 -5.61 0.95 -4.13
C THR A 39 -4.56 0.19 -4.93
N ILE A 40 -3.83 -0.68 -4.25
CA ILE A 40 -2.80 -1.55 -4.80
C ILE A 40 -3.29 -3.00 -4.78
N ALA A 41 -2.66 -3.89 -5.55
CA ALA A 41 -2.98 -5.32 -5.48
C ALA A 41 -2.52 -5.92 -4.14
N GLU A 42 -3.14 -7.00 -3.71
CA GLU A 42 -2.76 -7.72 -2.49
C GLU A 42 -1.32 -8.22 -2.55
N SER A 43 -0.85 -8.69 -3.71
CA SER A 43 0.56 -9.06 -3.93
C SER A 43 1.52 -7.90 -3.72
N GLU A 44 1.13 -6.68 -4.09
CA GLU A 44 1.94 -5.48 -3.86
C GLU A 44 1.92 -5.09 -2.38
N ALA A 45 0.78 -5.25 -1.71
CA ALA A 45 0.68 -5.03 -0.27
C ALA A 45 1.55 -6.03 0.51
N GLU A 46 1.57 -7.31 0.13
CA GLU A 46 2.45 -8.33 0.71
C GLU A 46 3.92 -7.95 0.58
N ARG A 47 4.34 -7.39 -0.57
CA ARG A 47 5.72 -6.89 -0.76
C ARG A 47 6.07 -5.73 0.17
N ILE A 48 5.10 -4.92 0.57
CA ILE A 48 5.28 -3.81 1.50
C ILE A 48 5.34 -4.30 2.96
N LYS A 49 4.68 -5.42 3.27
CA LYS A 49 4.65 -6.03 4.62
C LYS A 49 5.90 -6.87 4.94
N ALA A 50 6.64 -7.31 3.92
CA ALA A 50 7.85 -8.14 4.03
C ALA A 50 9.07 -7.34 4.49
#